data_AF-A0A7S0C876-F1
#
_entry.id   AF-A0A7S0C876-F1
#
_cell.length_a   1.000
_cell.length_b   1.000
_cell.length_c   1.000
_cell.angle_alpha   90.00
_cell.angle_beta   90.00
_cell.angle_gamma   90.00
#
_symmetry.space_group_name_H-M   'P 1'
#
loop_
_entity.id
_entity.type
_entity.pdbx_description
1 polymer ?
#
loop_
_entity_poly.entity_id
_entity_poly.type
_entity_poly.pdbx_seq_one_letter_code
_entity_poly.pdbx_strand_id
1 'polypeptide(L)'
;VFVPEYGLTYEIFCGRQPCKDVIKLKYSVENVLGLSELPAFVAKELGVTVKKDSSGGETNCDGDSNDSIDTNDVKLYLLKGLNTDSGNMATPASYPEMSSTIPASKIDTSTLFECM
;
A
#
# COMPACT_ATOMS: atom_id res chain seq x y z
N VAL A 1 0.89 -5.80 -7.41
CA VAL A 1 -0.58 -5.88 -7.16
C VAL A 1 -0.82 -6.45 -5.78
N PHE A 2 -1.77 -5.88 -5.04
CA PHE A 2 -2.21 -6.39 -3.75
C PHE A 2 -3.51 -7.17 -3.93
N VAL A 3 -3.60 -8.37 -3.37
CA VAL A 3 -4.75 -9.27 -3.52
C VAL A 3 -5.31 -9.57 -2.13
N PRO A 4 -6.64 -9.50 -1.94
CA PRO A 4 -7.27 -9.90 -0.69
C PRO A 4 -7.03 -11.38 -0.41
N GLU A 5 -6.75 -11.73 0.84
CA GLU A 5 -6.61 -13.11 1.28
C GLU A 5 -7.91 -13.53 1.96
N TYR A 6 -8.61 -14.47 1.35
CA TYR A 6 -9.91 -14.91 1.83
C TYR A 6 -9.81 -16.23 2.59
N GLY A 7 -10.64 -16.37 3.62
CA GLY A 7 -10.74 -17.61 4.39
C GLY A 7 -11.58 -18.68 3.68
N LEU A 8 -11.53 -19.90 4.23
CA LEU A 8 -12.24 -21.08 3.70
C LEU A 8 -13.73 -20.82 3.42
N THR A 9 -14.40 -20.06 4.29
CA THR A 9 -15.82 -19.72 4.12
C THR A 9 -16.09 -19.02 2.79
N TYR A 10 -15.23 -18.08 2.39
CA TYR A 10 -15.39 -17.38 1.12
C TYR A 10 -15.18 -18.33 -0.06
N GLU A 11 -14.19 -19.22 0.03
CA GLU A 11 -13.92 -20.18 -1.05
C GLU A 11 -15.07 -21.15 -1.30
N ILE A 12 -15.82 -21.49 -0.25
CA ILE A 12 -17.03 -22.33 -0.34
C ILE A 12 -18.12 -21.65 -1.20
N PHE A 13 -18.31 -20.34 -1.06
CA PHE A 13 -19.40 -19.62 -1.73
C PHE A 13 -18.99 -18.96 -3.05
N CYS A 14 -17.75 -18.48 -3.15
CA CYS A 14 -17.27 -17.66 -4.26
C CYS A 14 -16.23 -18.37 -5.12
N GLY A 15 -15.83 -19.59 -4.75
CA GLY A 15 -14.83 -20.37 -5.44
C GLY A 15 -13.41 -20.15 -4.90
N ARG A 16 -12.53 -21.07 -5.28
CA ARG A 16 -11.16 -21.12 -4.77
C ARG A 16 -10.35 -19.90 -5.18
N GLN A 17 -9.61 -19.33 -4.22
CA GLN A 17 -8.73 -18.22 -4.52
C GLN A 17 -7.56 -18.69 -5.40
N PRO A 18 -7.24 -17.98 -6.50
CA PRO A 18 -6.10 -18.32 -7.32
C PRO A 18 -4.79 -18.07 -6.56
N CYS A 19 -3.83 -18.98 -6.75
CA CYS A 19 -2.49 -18.85 -6.17
C CYS A 19 -1.79 -17.57 -6.67
N LYS A 20 -0.91 -16.98 -5.87
CA LYS A 20 -0.17 -15.75 -6.22
C LYS A 20 0.54 -15.86 -7.59
N ASP A 21 1.12 -17.02 -7.91
CA ASP A 21 1.77 -17.28 -9.20
C ASP A 21 0.82 -17.26 -10.41
N VAL A 22 -0.40 -17.77 -10.23
CA VAL A 22 -1.43 -17.77 -11.28
C VAL A 22 -1.86 -16.35 -11.58
N ILE A 23 -2.01 -15.52 -10.55
CA ILE A 23 -2.33 -14.09 -10.71
C ILE A 23 -1.17 -13.38 -11.39
N LYS A 24 0.07 -13.66 -10.97
CA LYS A 24 1.29 -13.10 -11.55
C LYS A 24 1.35 -13.31 -13.06
N LEU A 25 1.14 -14.56 -13.49
CA LEU A 25 1.12 -14.93 -14.90
C LEU A 25 -0.07 -14.30 -15.64
N LYS A 26 -1.29 -14.39 -15.08
CA LYS A 26 -2.52 -13.94 -15.73
C LYS A 26 -2.54 -12.42 -15.98
N TYR A 27 -2.04 -11.64 -15.04
CA TYR A 27 -2.01 -10.18 -15.14
C TYR A 27 -0.66 -9.62 -15.57
N SER A 28 0.33 -10.48 -15.84
CA SER A 28 1.70 -10.08 -16.24
C SER A 28 2.31 -9.06 -15.28
N VAL A 29 2.13 -9.28 -13.99
CA VAL A 29 2.65 -8.39 -12.93
C VAL A 29 3.89 -9.00 -12.31
N GLU A 30 4.85 -8.18 -11.88
CA GLU A 30 6.09 -8.70 -11.30
C GLU A 30 5.90 -9.19 -9.87
N ASN A 31 5.16 -8.43 -9.06
CA ASN A 31 4.96 -8.71 -7.64
C ASN A 31 3.48 -8.78 -7.28
N VAL A 32 3.11 -9.85 -6.57
CA VAL A 32 1.77 -10.08 -6.02
C VAL A 32 1.91 -10.24 -4.51
N LEU A 33 1.33 -9.31 -3.75
CA LEU A 33 1.37 -9.28 -2.28
C LEU A 33 -0.04 -9.44 -1.71
N GLY A 34 -0.14 -9.91 -0.47
CA GLY A 34 -1.40 -9.92 0.27
C GLY A 34 -1.83 -8.51 0.65
N LEU A 35 -3.14 -8.26 0.74
CA LEU A 35 -3.66 -6.95 1.14
C LEU A 35 -3.21 -6.54 2.55
N SER A 36 -3.03 -7.51 3.45
CA SER A 36 -2.48 -7.33 4.79
C SER A 36 -1.04 -6.83 4.81
N GLU A 37 -0.28 -7.05 3.72
CA GLU A 37 1.11 -6.62 3.59
C GLU A 37 1.22 -5.16 3.09
N LEU A 38 0.09 -4.57 2.65
CA LEU A 38 0.03 -3.22 2.10
C LEU A 38 0.56 -2.14 3.08
N PRO A 39 0.18 -2.10 4.37
CA PRO A 39 0.67 -1.07 5.29
C PRO A 39 2.19 -1.17 5.51
N ALA A 40 2.72 -2.39 5.62
CA ALA A 40 4.15 -2.62 5.80
C ALA A 40 4.95 -2.25 4.55
N PHE A 41 4.42 -2.56 3.37
CA PHE A 41 5.01 -2.17 2.09
C PHE A 41 5.08 -0.64 1.95
N VAL A 42 3.96 0.06 2.20
CA VAL A 42 3.93 1.52 2.08
C VAL A 42 4.86 2.17 3.11
N ALA A 43 4.89 1.68 4.35
CA ALA A 43 5.81 2.20 5.36
C ALA A 43 7.29 2.05 4.96
N LYS A 44 7.66 0.89 4.37
CA LYS A 44 9.00 0.66 3.83
C LYS A 44 9.35 1.67 2.73
N GLU A 45 8.47 1.87 1.76
CA GLU A 45 8.68 2.82 0.65
C GLU A 45 8.76 4.28 1.13
N LEU A 46 8.04 4.61 2.21
CA LEU A 46 8.10 5.95 2.84
C LEU A 46 9.32 6.14 3.75
N GLY A 47 10.19 5.13 3.89
CA GLY A 47 11.32 5.16 4.83
C GLY A 47 10.90 5.20 6.30
N VAL A 48 9.67 4.81 6.61
CA VAL A 48 9.14 4.77 7.97
C VAL A 48 9.48 3.42 8.59
N THR A 49 10.34 3.40 9.60
CA THR A 49 10.58 2.19 10.40
C THR A 49 9.34 1.91 11.25
N VAL A 50 8.50 0.98 10.81
CA VAL A 50 7.42 0.45 11.63
C VAL A 50 8.04 -0.18 12.87
N LYS A 51 7.68 0.30 14.06
CA LYS A 51 8.05 -0.37 15.31
C LYS A 51 7.36 -1.72 15.32
N LYS A 52 8.08 -2.77 14.93
CA LYS A 52 7.64 -4.15 15.06
C LYS A 52 7.61 -4.45 16.55
N ASP A 53 6.43 -4.69 17.11
CA ASP A 53 6.32 -5.31 18.42
C ASP A 53 7.12 -6.62 18.38
N SER A 54 8.07 -6.72 19.31
CA SER A 54 9.13 -7.72 19.33
C SER A 54 8.61 -9.15 19.20
N SER A 55 8.73 -9.76 18.02
CA SER A 55 9.00 -11.19 17.88
C SER A 55 9.50 -11.55 16.46
N GLY A 56 10.80 -11.83 16.37
CA GLY A 56 11.36 -12.81 15.44
C GLY A 56 11.82 -12.33 14.05
N GLY A 57 13.13 -12.34 13.85
CA GLY A 57 13.75 -12.83 12.61
C GLY A 57 14.44 -11.80 11.73
N GLU A 58 15.76 -11.82 11.78
CA GLU A 58 16.74 -11.00 11.06
C GLU A 58 16.73 -11.22 9.53
N THR A 59 17.17 -10.23 8.77
CA THR A 59 18.07 -10.44 7.62
C THR A 59 18.77 -9.12 7.29
N ASN A 60 20.06 -9.06 7.60
CA ASN A 60 20.99 -8.13 6.98
C ASN A 60 21.28 -8.62 5.56
N CYS A 61 21.23 -7.75 4.56
CA CYS A 61 22.00 -7.91 3.33
C CYS A 61 22.45 -6.52 2.86
N ASP A 62 23.76 -6.33 2.78
CA ASP A 62 24.45 -5.19 2.20
C ASP A 62 24.00 -4.89 0.77
N GLY A 63 23.88 -3.61 0.44
CA GLY A 63 23.52 -3.12 -0.90
C GLY A 63 23.85 -1.65 -1.05
N ASP A 64 25.13 -1.38 -1.26
CA ASP A 64 25.72 -0.10 -1.64
C ASP A 64 25.05 0.47 -2.92
N SER A 65 24.38 1.62 -2.79
CA SER A 65 24.04 2.52 -3.89
C SER A 65 23.91 3.93 -3.31
N ASN A 66 24.93 4.75 -3.53
CA ASN A 66 24.96 6.19 -3.26
C ASN A 66 23.96 6.94 -4.16
N ASP A 67 22.68 6.84 -3.83
CA ASP A 67 21.67 7.83 -4.19
C ASP A 67 20.87 8.10 -2.93
N SER A 68 21.40 8.99 -2.08
CA SER A 68 20.77 9.38 -0.83
C SER A 68 19.54 10.21 -1.14
N ILE A 69 18.48 9.56 -1.61
CA ILE A 69 17.14 10.12 -1.59
C ILE A 69 16.88 10.44 -0.12
N ASP A 70 16.78 11.72 0.20
CA ASP A 70 16.33 12.20 1.50
C ASP A 70 14.89 11.68 1.70
N THR A 71 14.78 10.47 2.25
CA THR A 71 13.49 9.81 2.54
C THR A 71 12.67 10.61 3.55
N ASN A 72 13.26 11.63 4.17
CA ASN A 72 12.60 12.68 4.94
C ASN A 72 11.49 13.39 4.14
N ASP A 73 11.65 13.55 2.82
CA ASP A 73 10.72 14.31 1.98
C ASP A 73 9.69 13.45 1.22
N VAL A 74 9.78 12.12 1.31
CA VAL A 74 8.81 11.24 0.66
C VAL A 74 7.47 11.34 1.38
N LYS A 75 6.38 11.57 0.61
CA LYS A 75 5.00 11.67 1.08
C LYS A 75 4.08 10.76 0.29
N LEU A 76 3.07 10.22 0.97
CA LEU A 76 1.96 9.49 0.38
C LEU A 76 0.86 10.49 0.01
N TYR A 77 0.64 10.69 -1.29
CA TYR A 77 -0.44 11.53 -1.80
C TYR A 77 -1.71 10.71 -1.98
N LEU A 78 -2.73 10.97 -1.17
CA LEU A 78 -4.05 10.37 -1.28
C LEU A 78 -4.98 11.33 -2.01
N LEU A 79 -5.42 10.91 -3.19
CA LEU A 79 -6.15 11.79 -4.10
C LEU A 79 -7.53 12.14 -3.55
N LYS A 80 -7.80 13.44 -3.45
CA LYS A 80 -9.16 13.97 -3.28
C LYS A 80 -9.45 15.03 -4.35
N GLY A 81 -10.71 15.22 -4.70
CA GLY A 81 -11.11 16.30 -5.60
C GLY A 81 -12.36 15.99 -6.38
N LEU A 82 -12.87 16.96 -7.13
CA LEU A 82 -14.03 16.77 -7.99
C LEU A 82 -13.66 15.82 -9.13
N ASN A 83 -14.38 14.70 -9.24
CA ASN A 83 -14.29 13.85 -10.41
C ASN A 83 -15.02 14.57 -11.55
N THR A 84 -14.27 15.04 -12.55
CA THR A 84 -14.80 15.82 -13.67
C THR A 84 -15.77 15.04 -14.57
N ASP A 85 -15.71 13.70 -14.54
CA ASP A 85 -16.60 12.85 -15.32
C ASP A 85 -17.97 12.67 -14.63
N SER A 86 -17.97 12.38 -13.32
CA SER A 86 -19.21 12.10 -12.57
C SER A 86 -19.80 13.30 -11.82
N GLY A 87 -19.04 14.39 -11.66
CA GLY A 87 -19.40 15.53 -10.81
C GLY A 87 -19.39 15.23 -9.31
N ASN A 88 -19.00 14.02 -8.90
CA ASN A 88 -18.90 13.64 -7.49
C ASN A 88 -17.52 13.97 -6.91
N MET A 89 -17.45 14.26 -5.62
CA MET A 89 -16.17 14.38 -4.92
C MET A 89 -15.54 12.99 -4.74
N ALA A 90 -14.34 12.80 -5.28
CA ALA A 90 -13.48 11.67 -4.98
C ALA A 90 -13.01 11.79 -3.53
N THR A 91 -13.45 10.83 -2.70
CA THR A 91 -12.98 10.68 -1.33
C THR A 91 -11.61 9.99 -1.35
N PRO A 92 -10.62 10.49 -0.61
CA PRO A 92 -9.32 9.84 -0.55
C PRO A 92 -9.45 8.43 0.03
N ALA A 93 -8.64 7.50 -0.48
CA ALA A 93 -8.62 6.13 -0.01
C ALA A 93 -8.30 6.09 1.49
N SER A 94 -9.07 5.32 2.24
CA SER A 94 -8.88 5.15 3.68
C SER A 94 -8.66 3.67 4.00
N TYR A 95 -7.54 3.39 4.67
CA TYR A 95 -7.20 2.06 5.15
C TYR A 95 -6.97 2.16 6.66
N PRO A 96 -7.85 1.58 7.50
CA PRO A 96 -7.73 1.68 8.96
C PRO A 96 -6.36 1.25 9.48
N GLU A 97 -5.77 0.23 8.86
CA GLU A 97 -4.47 -0.35 9.23
C GLU A 97 -3.27 0.54 8.85
N MET A 98 -3.44 1.50 7.93
CA MET A 98 -2.39 2.47 7.59
C MET A 98 -2.30 3.58 8.62
N SER A 99 -3.43 3.99 9.22
CA SER A 99 -3.49 5.10 10.19
C SER A 99 -2.66 4.85 11.45
N SER A 100 -2.48 3.59 11.85
CA SER A 100 -1.63 3.20 12.98
C SER A 100 -0.14 3.09 12.62
N THR A 101 0.17 2.97 11.33
CA THR A 101 1.48 2.53 10.84
C THR A 101 2.24 3.66 10.14
N ILE A 102 1.53 4.59 9.51
CA ILE A 102 2.07 5.71 8.75
C ILE A 102 1.73 7.01 9.50
N PRO A 103 2.75 7.83 9.86
CA PRO A 103 2.50 9.13 10.48
C PRO A 103 1.66 10.05 9.60
N ALA A 104 0.71 10.77 10.17
CA ALA A 104 -0.13 11.72 9.44
C ALA A 104 0.69 12.81 8.72
N SER A 105 1.88 13.16 9.22
CA SER A 105 2.81 14.11 8.58
C SER A 105 3.37 13.62 7.23
N LYS A 106 3.33 12.30 6.99
CA LYS A 106 3.75 11.66 5.74
C LYS A 106 2.59 11.49 4.75
N ILE A 107 1.37 11.84 5.13
CA ILE A 107 0.17 11.71 4.29
C ILE A 107 -0.27 13.10 3.83
N ASP A 108 -0.34 13.28 2.52
CA ASP A 108 -0.87 14.48 1.90
C ASP A 108 -2.22 14.15 1.26
N THR A 109 -3.26 14.87 1.66
CA THR A 109 -4.61 14.74 1.11
C THR A 109 -5.05 16.03 0.41
N SER A 110 -4.11 16.89 0.00
CA SER A 110 -4.42 18.07 -0.80
C SER A 110 -5.14 17.66 -2.09
N THR A 111 -6.03 18.54 -2.58
CA THR A 111 -6.78 18.26 -3.80
C THR A 111 -5.80 18.17 -4.97
N LEU A 112 -5.96 17.18 -5.84
CA LEU A 112 -5.11 17.06 -7.05
C LEU A 112 -5.33 18.23 -8.02
N PHE A 113 -6.48 18.89 -7.90
CA PHE A 113 -6.88 20.04 -8.68
C PHE A 113 -7.17 21.18 -7.72
N GLU A 114 -6.61 22.36 -7.99
CA GLU A 114 -7.07 23.60 -7.34
C GLU A 114 -8.54 23.79 -7.72
N CYS A 115 -9.43 23.92 -6.74
CA CYS A 115 -10.78 24.40 -7.02
C CYS A 115 -10.67 25.86 -7.47
N MET A 116 -10.82 26.11 -8.77
CA MET A 116 -11.08 27.45 -9.31
C MET A 116 -12.53 27.86 -9.05
#